data_AF-A0A2U3CDJ0-F1
#
_entry.id   AF-A0A2U3CDJ0-F1
#
_cell.length_a   1.000
_cell.length_b   1.000
_cell.length_c   1.000
_cell.angle_alpha   90.00
_cell.angle_beta   90.00
_cell.angle_gamma   90.00
#
_symmetry.space_group_name_H-M   'P 1'
#
loop_
_entity.id
_entity.type
_entity.pdbx_description
1 polymer ?
#
loop_
_entity_poly.entity_id
_entity_poly.type
_entity_poly.pdbx_seq_one_letter_code
_entity_poly.pdbx_strand_id
1 'polypeptide(L)'
;MYPNFRKSSKLGKPLPKAGVFAHYQREVLAHNLAVKITGKGKTTRYNGFGSCFVEIGGGKAGFGRGNFYAEPVPQVKIYKPRRYWHWGKILFEIRWLNKWVSKWF
;
A
#
# COMPACT_ATOMS: atom_id res chain seq x y z
N MET A 1 -17.57 -15.08 -5.33
CA MET A 1 -16.13 -15.03 -4.99
C MET A 1 -15.44 -14.06 -5.95
N TYR A 2 -14.79 -12.97 -5.50
CA TYR A 2 -14.12 -12.02 -6.41
C TYR A 2 -12.77 -12.62 -6.89
N PRO A 3 -12.61 -13.01 -8.16
CA PRO A 3 -11.41 -13.72 -8.64
C PRO A 3 -10.15 -12.83 -8.70
N ASN A 4 -10.29 -11.53 -8.45
CA ASN A 4 -9.21 -10.54 -8.63
C ASN A 4 -8.37 -10.26 -7.38
N PHE A 5 -8.60 -10.92 -6.25
CA PHE A 5 -7.97 -10.56 -4.97
C PHE A 5 -6.66 -11.29 -4.64
N ARG A 6 -6.39 -12.43 -5.26
CA ARG A 6 -5.21 -13.25 -4.93
C ARG A 6 -4.24 -13.27 -6.12
N LYS A 7 -3.18 -12.47 -6.04
CA LYS A 7 -2.00 -12.66 -6.89
C LYS A 7 -0.99 -13.51 -6.11
N SER A 8 -0.35 -14.47 -6.76
CA SER A 8 0.80 -15.19 -6.22
C SER A 8 2.05 -14.74 -6.98
N SER A 9 3.19 -14.59 -6.30
CA SER A 9 4.44 -14.28 -7.00
C SER A 9 4.96 -15.54 -7.70
N LYS A 10 5.42 -15.43 -8.95
CA LYS A 10 6.05 -16.56 -9.67
C LYS A 10 7.36 -17.02 -9.02
N LEU A 11 7.98 -16.18 -8.19
CA LEU A 11 9.17 -16.52 -7.40
C LEU A 11 8.89 -17.42 -6.18
N GLY A 12 7.63 -17.78 -5.92
CA GLY A 12 7.26 -18.59 -4.74
C GLY A 12 7.43 -17.86 -3.40
N LYS A 13 7.76 -16.57 -3.41
CA LYS A 13 7.92 -15.76 -2.19
C LYS A 13 6.57 -15.19 -1.74
N PRO A 14 6.28 -15.17 -0.42
CA PRO A 14 5.04 -14.58 0.07
C PRO A 14 5.00 -13.09 -0.28
N LEU A 15 3.84 -12.63 -0.75
CA LEU A 15 3.63 -11.19 -0.98
C LEU A 15 3.58 -10.45 0.37
N PRO A 16 4.07 -9.21 0.42
CA PRO A 16 4.05 -8.42 1.64
C PRO A 16 2.63 -8.16 2.13
N LYS A 17 2.36 -8.49 3.40
CA LYS A 17 1.10 -8.23 4.10
C LYS A 17 1.16 -6.89 4.84
N ALA A 18 1.10 -5.78 4.10
CA ALA A 18 1.12 -4.43 4.69
C ALA A 18 -0.21 -3.69 4.47
N GLY A 19 -0.58 -2.83 5.44
CA GLY A 19 -1.83 -2.07 5.40
C GLY A 19 -1.98 -1.17 4.17
N VAL A 20 -0.88 -0.71 3.57
CA VAL A 20 -0.89 0.05 2.30
C VAL A 20 -1.49 -0.76 1.14
N PHE A 21 -1.24 -2.06 1.07
CA PHE A 21 -1.82 -2.93 0.04
C PHE A 21 -3.32 -3.09 0.27
N ALA A 22 -3.72 -3.33 1.52
CA ALA A 22 -5.14 -3.40 1.89
C ALA A 22 -5.88 -2.10 1.57
N HIS A 23 -5.25 -0.94 1.82
CA HIS A 23 -5.82 0.36 1.52
C HIS A 23 -6.09 0.56 0.02
N TYR A 24 -5.10 0.31 -0.83
CA TYR A 24 -5.27 0.45 -2.28
C TYR A 24 -6.18 -0.63 -2.90
N GLN A 25 -6.15 -1.85 -2.37
CA GLN A 25 -7.08 -2.90 -2.77
C GLN A 25 -8.53 -2.53 -2.45
N ARG A 26 -8.78 -1.85 -1.31
CA ARG A 26 -10.11 -1.34 -0.95
C ARG A 26 -10.64 -0.32 -1.97
N GLU A 27 -9.78 0.57 -2.46
CA GLU A 27 -10.19 1.58 -3.46
C GLU A 27 -10.59 0.94 -4.79
N VAL A 28 -9.78 0.00 -5.28
CA VAL A 28 -10.10 -0.78 -6.49
C VAL A 28 -11.38 -1.59 -6.31
N LEU A 29 -11.58 -2.18 -5.12
CA LEU A 29 -12.81 -2.90 -4.81
C LEU A 29 -14.04 -2.00 -4.87
N ALA A 30 -13.98 -0.85 -4.18
CA ALA A 30 -15.10 0.08 -4.12
C ALA A 30 -15.47 0.58 -5.52
N HIS A 31 -14.48 0.93 -6.35
CA HIS A 31 -14.68 1.30 -7.75
C HIS A 31 -15.35 0.19 -8.56
N ASN A 32 -14.80 -1.02 -8.50
CA ASN A 32 -15.33 -2.15 -9.26
C ASN A 32 -16.74 -2.55 -8.83
N LEU A 33 -17.05 -2.41 -7.54
CA LEU A 33 -18.39 -2.64 -7.02
C LEU A 33 -19.37 -1.60 -7.57
N ALA A 34 -18.99 -0.32 -7.59
CA ALA A 34 -19.82 0.75 -8.17
C ALA A 34 -20.06 0.53 -9.68
N VAL A 35 -19.03 0.14 -10.43
CA VAL A 35 -19.17 -0.23 -11.85
C VAL A 35 -20.14 -1.40 -12.02
N LYS A 36 -20.05 -2.43 -11.16
CA LYS A 36 -20.93 -3.59 -11.22
C LYS A 36 -22.39 -3.24 -10.91
N ILE A 37 -22.63 -2.36 -9.95
CA ILE A 37 -23.98 -1.95 -9.54
C ILE A 37 -24.62 -1.05 -10.61
N THR A 38 -23.86 -0.12 -11.18
CA THR A 38 -24.39 0.88 -12.11
C THR A 38 -24.37 0.43 -13.57
N GLY A 39 -23.57 -0.59 -13.91
CA GLY A 39 -23.30 -1.00 -15.29
C GLY A 39 -22.47 0.02 -16.08
N LYS A 40 -22.00 1.10 -15.46
CA LYS A 40 -21.29 2.21 -16.11
C LYS A 40 -19.80 2.18 -15.79
N GLY A 41 -18.97 2.38 -16.80
CA GLY A 41 -17.52 2.47 -16.68
C GLY A 41 -16.81 1.13 -16.86
N LYS A 42 -15.51 1.10 -16.53
CA LYS A 42 -14.65 -0.09 -16.66
C LYS A 42 -14.07 -0.46 -15.31
N THR A 43 -13.98 -1.77 -15.06
CA THR A 43 -13.31 -2.28 -13.87
C THR A 43 -11.81 -2.06 -13.97
N THR A 44 -11.16 -1.89 -12.82
CA THR A 44 -9.73 -1.68 -12.69
C THR A 44 -9.11 -2.79 -11.87
N ARG A 45 -7.80 -2.97 -12.01
CA ARG A 45 -7.03 -3.95 -11.23
C ARG A 45 -5.94 -3.25 -10.47
N TYR A 46 -5.76 -3.64 -9.21
CA TYR A 46 -4.64 -3.15 -8.42
C TYR A 46 -3.31 -3.63 -9.01
N ASN A 47 -2.38 -2.70 -9.16
CA ASN A 47 -1.12 -2.88 -9.88
C ASN A 47 0.05 -3.34 -8.99
N GLY A 48 -0.14 -3.50 -7.67
CA GLY A 48 0.89 -3.97 -6.75
C GLY A 48 1.79 -2.89 -6.16
N PHE A 49 1.46 -1.61 -6.35
CA PHE A 49 2.27 -0.51 -5.80
C PHE A 49 2.09 -0.36 -4.28
N GLY A 50 3.18 -0.54 -3.53
CA GLY A 50 3.21 -0.35 -2.09
C GLY A 50 4.34 0.56 -1.65
N SER A 51 4.26 1.04 -0.41
CA SER A 51 5.32 1.78 0.25
C SER A 51 5.44 1.42 1.72
N CYS A 52 6.65 1.43 2.27
CA CYS A 52 6.92 1.17 3.67
C CYS A 52 7.98 2.15 4.21
N PHE A 53 7.84 2.51 5.48
CA PHE A 53 8.90 3.16 6.24
C PHE A 53 9.60 2.10 7.10
N VAL A 54 10.92 2.21 7.24
CA VAL A 54 11.73 1.32 8.09
C VAL A 54 12.51 2.19 9.06
N GLU A 55 12.18 2.12 10.35
CA GLU A 55 12.88 2.89 11.38
C GLU A 55 14.23 2.23 11.69
N ILE A 56 15.31 3.03 11.70
CA ILE A 56 16.68 2.54 11.96
C ILE A 56 17.24 3.10 13.28
N GLY A 57 16.48 3.95 13.98
CA GLY A 57 16.91 4.62 15.21
C GLY A 57 17.67 5.94 14.95
N GLY A 58 17.98 6.68 16.01
CA GLY A 58 18.69 7.97 15.91
C GLY A 58 17.92 9.06 15.14
N GLY A 59 16.59 8.95 15.08
CA GLY A 59 15.71 9.85 14.32
C GLY A 59 15.86 9.71 12.80
N LYS A 60 16.22 8.51 12.29
CA LYS A 60 16.36 8.24 10.86
C LYS A 60 15.51 7.04 10.46
N ALA A 61 14.77 7.19 9.37
CA ALA A 61 14.05 6.10 8.75
C ALA A 61 14.49 5.91 7.29
N GLY A 62 14.51 4.67 6.83
CA GLY A 62 14.51 4.33 5.41
C GLY A 62 13.09 4.37 4.84
N PHE A 63 12.99 4.52 3.53
CA PHE A 63 11.71 4.46 2.82
C PHE A 63 11.83 3.50 1.64
N GLY A 64 10.89 2.59 1.50
CA GLY A 64 10.77 1.67 0.36
C GLY A 64 9.49 1.98 -0.41
N ARG A 65 9.55 2.07 -1.74
CA ARG A 65 8.36 2.19 -2.59
C ARG A 65 8.57 1.50 -3.92
N GLY A 66 7.51 0.88 -4.45
CA GLY A 66 7.51 0.36 -5.81
C GLY A 66 6.44 -0.68 -6.07
N ASN A 67 6.56 -1.36 -7.21
CA ASN A 67 5.63 -2.39 -7.64
C ASN A 67 6.10 -3.77 -7.17
N PHE A 68 5.41 -4.30 -6.16
CA PHE A 68 5.68 -5.62 -5.59
C PHE A 68 5.13 -6.77 -6.45
N TYR A 69 4.24 -6.47 -7.39
CA TYR A 69 3.63 -7.45 -8.29
C TYR A 69 4.28 -7.46 -9.69
N ALA A 70 5.32 -6.65 -9.89
CA ALA A 70 6.10 -6.65 -11.13
C ALA A 70 6.78 -8.01 -11.33
N GLU A 71 6.78 -8.47 -12.57
CA GLU A 71 7.41 -9.72 -13.01
C GLU A 71 8.55 -9.38 -13.98
N PRO A 72 9.67 -10.12 -13.98
CA PRO A 72 9.97 -11.32 -13.19
C PRO A 72 10.40 -11.03 -11.74
N VAL A 73 10.90 -9.83 -11.44
CA VAL A 73 11.33 -9.42 -10.09
C VAL A 73 10.60 -8.15 -9.63
N PRO A 74 10.29 -8.01 -8.33
CA PRO A 74 9.68 -6.79 -7.78
C PRO A 74 10.51 -5.54 -8.08
N GLN A 75 9.86 -4.51 -8.61
CA GLN A 75 10.49 -3.22 -8.89
C GLN A 75 10.32 -2.29 -7.70
N VAL A 76 11.16 -2.45 -6.68
CA VAL A 76 11.11 -1.67 -5.44
C VAL A 76 12.39 -0.85 -5.29
N LYS A 77 12.24 0.46 -5.05
CA LYS A 77 13.36 1.35 -4.71
C LYS A 77 13.40 1.53 -3.20
N ILE A 78 14.56 1.29 -2.61
CA ILE A 78 14.84 1.53 -1.19
C ILE A 78 15.73 2.78 -1.11
N TYR A 79 15.27 3.78 -0.37
CA TYR A 79 15.98 5.01 -0.12
C TYR A 79 16.80 4.90 1.18
N LYS A 80 18.01 5.47 1.15
CA LYS A 80 18.90 5.48 2.31
C LYS A 80 18.23 6.14 3.52
N PRO A 81 18.53 5.67 4.75
CA PRO A 81 17.96 6.23 5.97
C PRO A 81 18.27 7.72 6.12
N ARG A 82 17.24 8.54 6.31
CA ARG A 82 17.37 10.00 6.49
C ARG A 82 16.38 10.51 7.53
N ARG A 83 16.71 11.64 8.15
CA ARG A 83 15.83 12.35 9.11
C ARG A 83 14.51 12.79 8.47
N TYR A 84 14.53 13.22 7.21
CA TYR A 84 13.31 13.59 6.48
C TYR A 84 12.28 12.44 6.42
N TRP A 85 12.73 11.21 6.18
CA TRP A 85 11.85 10.05 6.14
C TRP A 85 11.28 9.71 7.52
N HIS A 86 12.05 9.95 8.59
CA HIS A 86 11.58 9.77 9.96
C HIS A 86 10.45 10.75 10.28
N TRP A 87 10.63 12.04 9.96
CA TRP A 87 9.55 13.02 10.09
C TRP A 87 8.33 12.68 9.22
N GLY A 88 8.55 12.22 7.98
CA GLY A 88 7.48 11.78 7.10
C GLY A 88 6.67 10.60 7.66
N LYS A 89 7.33 9.63 8.31
CA LYS A 89 6.68 8.54 9.04
C LYS A 89 5.84 9.07 10.20
N ILE A 90 6.40 9.93 11.06
CA ILE A 90 5.69 10.49 12.21
C ILE A 90 4.43 11.24 11.75
N LEU A 91 4.56 12.10 10.74
CA LEU A 91 3.42 12.84 10.18
C LEU A 91 2.36 11.90 9.60
N PHE A 92 2.77 10.81 8.93
CA PHE A 92 1.85 9.79 8.43
C PHE A 92 1.09 9.11 9.56
N GLU A 93 1.78 8.72 10.65
CA GLU A 93 1.19 8.07 11.82
C GLU A 93 0.20 8.99 12.52
N ILE A 94 0.58 10.24 12.82
CA ILE A 94 -0.31 11.22 13.46
C ILE A 94 -1.56 11.46 12.62
N ARG A 95 -1.40 11.70 11.31
CA ARG A 95 -2.53 11.94 10.40
C ARG A 95 -3.45 10.73 10.32
N TRP A 96 -2.89 9.52 10.29
CA TRP A 96 -3.67 8.29 10.23
C TRP A 96 -4.44 8.06 11.54
N LEU A 97 -3.79 8.20 12.69
CA LEU A 97 -4.42 8.06 14.01
C LEU A 97 -5.52 9.09 14.22
N ASN A 98 -5.25 10.36 13.93
CA ASN A 98 -6.25 11.43 14.08
C ASN A 98 -7.50 11.14 13.27
N LYS A 99 -7.39 10.63 12.04
CA LYS A 99 -8.55 10.29 11.20
C LYS A 99 -9.49 9.27 11.85
N TRP A 100 -8.97 8.36 12.68
CA TRP A 100 -9.75 7.31 13.33
C TRP A 100 -10.15 7.68 14.76
N VAL A 101 -9.24 8.27 15.54
CA VAL A 101 -9.47 8.62 16.95
C VAL A 101 -10.39 9.85 17.09
N SER A 102 -10.27 10.86 16.20
CA SER A 102 -11.13 12.05 16.26
C SER A 102 -12.58 11.80 15.85
N LYS A 103 -12.93 10.56 15.49
CA LYS A 103 -14.29 10.16 15.13
C LYS A 103 -15.03 9.46 16.26
N TRP A 104 -14.36 9.30 17.41
CA TRP A 104 -14.86 8.60 18.59
C TRP A 104 -15.10 9.52 19.81
N PHE A 105 -14.74 10.80 19.69
CA PHE A 105 -15.12 11.90 20.59
C PHE A 105 -15.88 12.94 19.76
#